data_AF-A0A7S4JS08-F1
#
_entry.id   AF-A0A7S4JS08-F1
#
_cell.length_a   1.000
_cell.length_b   1.000
_cell.length_c   1.000
_cell.angle_alpha   90.00
_cell.angle_beta   90.00
_cell.angle_gamma   90.00
#
_symmetry.space_group_name_H-M   'P 1'
#
loop_
_entity.id
_entity.type
_entity.pdbx_description
1 polymer ?
#
loop_
_entity_poly.entity_id
_entity_poly.type
_entity_poly.pdbx_seq_one_letter_code
_entity_poly.pdbx_strand_id
1 'polypeptide(L)'
;QQQQQQQQSYQIPSQSQQPQAQQKEGTPTGISRQPAATVSLFDAARARLSRETFGHLMVCLKAFSEGEIESEVALERLGGLLEGNEELLVSFQAIVLANVGSFSG
;
A
#
# COMPACT_ATOMS: atom_id res chain seq x y z
N GLN A 1 -18.30 -17.96 -76.01
CA GLN A 1 -18.38 -16.50 -76.23
C GLN A 1 -19.03 -15.86 -75.02
N GLN A 2 -18.58 -14.65 -74.67
CA GLN A 2 -19.05 -13.77 -73.57
C GLN A 2 -18.44 -14.12 -72.20
N GLN A 3 -17.40 -13.37 -71.78
CA GLN A 3 -17.50 -12.07 -71.07
C GLN A 3 -18.08 -12.32 -69.67
N GLN A 4 -17.55 -11.86 -68.55
CA GLN A 4 -16.69 -10.73 -68.18
C GLN A 4 -16.65 -10.88 -66.63
N GLN A 5 -15.57 -10.73 -65.88
CA GLN A 5 -15.00 -9.47 -65.39
C GLN A 5 -14.14 -9.88 -64.17
N GLN A 6 -12.87 -9.47 -64.11
CA GLN A 6 -12.38 -8.49 -63.11
C GLN A 6 -12.39 -9.02 -61.66
N GLN A 7 -11.34 -8.95 -60.84
CA GLN A 7 -10.22 -8.02 -60.76
C GLN A 7 -9.29 -8.53 -59.63
N GLN A 8 -8.01 -8.23 -59.78
CA GLN A 8 -7.06 -7.82 -58.73
C GLN A 8 -6.70 -8.77 -57.58
N SER A 9 -5.42 -9.19 -57.66
CA SER A 9 -4.39 -9.00 -56.65
C SER A 9 -4.87 -8.76 -55.23
N TYR A 10 -4.59 -9.67 -54.30
CA TYR A 10 -3.77 -9.31 -53.13
C TYR A 10 -2.97 -10.54 -52.69
N GLN A 11 -1.65 -10.40 -52.80
CA GLN A 11 -0.70 -11.11 -51.97
C GLN A 11 -1.18 -10.98 -50.52
N ILE A 12 -1.29 -12.09 -49.79
CA ILE A 12 -1.36 -12.05 -48.34
C ILE A 12 0.09 -12.00 -47.87
N PRO A 13 0.68 -10.84 -47.53
CA PRO A 13 1.84 -10.86 -46.68
C PRO A 13 1.37 -11.43 -45.34
N SER A 14 2.11 -12.43 -44.82
CA SER A 14 2.03 -12.82 -43.43
C SER A 14 2.34 -11.57 -42.58
N GLN A 15 1.28 -10.84 -42.22
CA GLN A 15 1.32 -9.78 -41.23
C GLN A 15 1.61 -10.44 -39.88
N SER A 16 2.87 -10.44 -39.49
CA SER A 16 3.23 -10.27 -38.09
C SER A 16 3.73 -8.83 -37.93
N GLN A 17 2.85 -7.88 -38.25
CA GLN A 17 2.97 -6.51 -37.77
C GLN A 17 2.48 -6.50 -36.32
N GLN A 18 3.41 -6.47 -35.38
CA GLN A 18 3.19 -5.69 -34.17
C GLN A 18 4.25 -4.59 -34.13
N PRO A 19 3.89 -3.40 -34.62
CA PRO A 19 4.25 -2.20 -33.91
C PRO A 19 3.01 -1.33 -33.75
N GLN A 20 2.45 -1.29 -32.54
CA GLN A 20 1.65 -0.15 -32.12
C GLN A 20 1.65 -0.03 -30.60
N ALA A 21 2.46 0.92 -30.14
CA ALA A 21 2.17 1.64 -28.92
C ALA A 21 0.77 2.24 -29.04
N GLN A 22 -0.12 1.87 -28.13
CA GLN A 22 -1.33 2.64 -27.89
C GLN A 22 -1.55 2.73 -26.39
N GLN A 23 -1.13 3.86 -25.85
CA GLN A 23 -1.73 4.46 -24.67
C GLN A 23 -3.26 4.38 -24.84
N LYS A 24 -3.89 3.52 -24.07
CA LYS A 24 -5.30 3.66 -23.70
C LYS A 24 -5.36 3.73 -22.20
N GLU A 25 -5.33 4.98 -21.76
CA GLU A 25 -6.06 5.46 -20.60
C GLU A 25 -7.40 4.70 -20.53
N GLY A 26 -7.56 3.94 -19.46
CA GLY A 26 -8.59 2.94 -19.30
C GLY A 26 -8.40 2.25 -17.96
N THR A 27 -8.50 3.02 -16.88
CA THR A 27 -8.93 2.48 -15.59
C THR A 27 -10.18 1.64 -15.84
N PRO A 28 -10.15 0.35 -15.50
CA PRO A 28 -10.86 -0.01 -14.28
C PRO A 28 -10.23 -1.16 -13.48
N THR A 29 -10.70 -1.29 -12.24
CA THR A 29 -10.71 -2.51 -11.41
C THR A 29 -9.41 -2.91 -10.69
N GLY A 30 -9.21 -2.29 -9.53
CA GLY A 30 -9.39 -3.01 -8.26
C GLY A 30 -8.57 -4.29 -8.04
N ILE A 31 -7.37 -4.13 -7.47
CA ILE A 31 -6.70 -5.11 -6.61
C ILE A 31 -5.99 -4.26 -5.54
N SER A 32 -6.64 -3.90 -4.44
CA SER A 32 -6.79 -4.72 -3.24
C SER A 32 -5.46 -5.23 -2.69
N ARG A 33 -4.80 -4.36 -1.91
CA ARG A 33 -3.94 -4.60 -0.73
C ARG A 33 -2.88 -3.50 -0.69
N GLN A 34 -3.12 -2.46 0.09
CA GLN A 34 -2.04 -1.70 0.71
C GLN A 34 -1.54 -2.50 1.93
N PRO A 35 -0.35 -3.10 1.87
CA PRO A 35 0.49 -3.28 3.05
C PRO A 35 1.74 -2.40 2.98
N ALA A 36 1.90 -1.56 1.95
CA ALA A 36 3.09 -0.73 1.77
C ALA A 36 3.20 0.42 2.80
N ALA A 37 2.07 0.96 3.26
CA ALA A 37 2.07 2.12 4.16
C ALA A 37 2.59 1.78 5.57
N THR A 38 2.21 0.62 6.11
CA THR A 38 2.67 0.17 7.44
C THR A 38 4.13 -0.27 7.42
N VAL A 39 4.57 -1.00 6.41
CA VAL A 39 6.00 -1.37 6.25
C VAL A 39 6.87 -0.12 6.13
N SER A 40 6.39 0.91 5.41
CA SER A 40 7.11 2.19 5.30
C SER A 40 7.19 2.96 6.62
N LEU A 41 6.18 2.85 7.50
CA LEU A 41 6.17 3.56 8.78
C LEU A 41 7.19 2.99 9.76
N PHE A 42 7.28 1.66 9.88
CA PHE A 42 8.27 1.03 10.76
C PHE A 42 9.71 1.27 10.28
N ASP A 43 9.94 1.30 8.97
CA ASP A 43 11.25 1.63 8.42
C ASP A 43 11.63 3.10 8.70
N ALA A 44 10.68 4.03 8.50
CA ALA A 44 10.85 5.44 8.85
C ALA A 44 11.12 5.63 10.35
N ALA A 45 10.40 4.92 11.21
CA ALA A 45 10.61 4.92 12.65
C ALA A 45 11.99 4.37 13.02
N ARG A 46 12.43 3.27 12.38
CA ARG A 46 13.76 2.70 12.59
C ARG A 46 14.89 3.63 12.13
N ALA A 47 14.66 4.41 11.08
CA ALA A 47 15.64 5.36 10.55
C ALA A 47 15.74 6.65 11.39
N ARG A 48 14.62 7.10 11.99
CA ARG A 48 14.55 8.36 12.77
C ARG A 48 14.78 8.18 14.26
N LEU A 49 14.40 7.04 14.83
CA LEU A 49 14.49 6.78 16.27
C LEU A 49 15.80 6.09 16.64
N SER A 50 16.21 6.26 17.90
CA SER A 50 17.30 5.45 18.44
C SER A 50 16.89 3.98 18.50
N ARG A 51 17.88 3.06 18.47
CA ARG A 51 17.61 1.62 18.59
C ARG A 51 16.84 1.28 19.86
N GLU A 52 17.13 2.00 20.95
CA GLU A 52 16.45 1.82 22.24
C GLU A 52 14.98 2.27 22.13
N THR A 53 14.74 3.50 21.69
CA THR A 53 13.39 4.06 21.51
C THR A 53 12.54 3.22 20.55
N PHE A 54 13.12 2.75 19.44
CA PHE A 54 12.44 1.86 18.49
C PHE A 54 12.12 0.50 19.13
N GLY A 55 13.00 -0.03 19.98
CA GLY A 55 12.75 -1.24 20.76
C GLY A 55 11.57 -1.07 21.72
N HIS A 56 11.53 0.02 22.48
CA HIS A 56 10.42 0.33 23.38
C HIS A 56 9.09 0.52 22.63
N LEU A 57 9.12 1.18 21.47
CA LEU A 57 7.97 1.33 20.58
C LEU A 57 7.42 -0.05 20.18
N MET A 58 8.29 -0.97 19.78
CA MET A 58 7.88 -2.31 19.34
C MET A 58 7.32 -3.16 20.48
N VAL A 59 7.92 -3.07 21.68
CA VAL A 59 7.38 -3.73 22.87
C VAL A 59 6.01 -3.18 23.23
N CYS A 60 5.81 -1.86 23.16
CA CYS A 60 4.52 -1.24 23.43
C CYS A 60 3.43 -1.69 22.44
N LEU A 61 3.73 -1.69 21.15
CA LEU A 61 2.79 -2.13 20.11
C LEU A 61 2.48 -3.62 20.23
N LYS A 62 3.47 -4.45 20.59
CA LYS A 62 3.28 -5.87 20.86
C LYS A 62 2.35 -6.08 22.05
N ALA A 63 2.60 -5.43 23.18
CA ALA A 63 1.77 -5.52 24.37
C ALA A 63 0.32 -5.10 24.09
N PHE A 64 0.12 -4.04 23.29
CA PHE A 64 -1.21 -3.63 22.85
C PHE A 64 -1.87 -4.70 21.95
N SER A 65 -1.13 -5.24 20.98
CA SER A 65 -1.63 -6.29 20.08
C SER A 65 -1.97 -7.60 20.80
N GLU A 66 -1.28 -7.92 21.90
CA GLU A 66 -1.54 -9.10 22.74
C GLU A 66 -2.62 -8.82 23.81
N GLY A 67 -3.11 -7.57 23.89
CA GLY A 67 -4.12 -7.16 24.88
C GLY A 67 -3.57 -7.03 26.31
N GLU A 68 -2.25 -6.98 26.48
CA GLU A 68 -1.60 -6.77 27.79
C GLU A 68 -1.78 -5.33 28.31
N ILE A 69 -1.97 -4.37 27.39
CA ILE A 69 -2.24 -2.96 27.72
C ILE A 69 -3.44 -2.43 26.93
N GLU A 70 -4.22 -1.55 27.56
CA GLU A 70 -5.33 -0.87 26.90
C GLU A 70 -4.83 0.19 25.90
N SER A 71 -5.71 0.60 24.98
CA SER A 71 -5.40 1.61 23.99
C SER A 71 -4.99 2.94 24.59
N GLU A 72 -5.60 3.36 25.70
CA GLU A 72 -5.26 4.63 26.36
C GLU A 72 -3.81 4.62 26.87
N VAL A 73 -3.40 3.53 27.54
CA VAL A 73 -2.03 3.32 28.01
C VAL A 73 -1.05 3.23 26.84
N ALA A 74 -1.43 2.58 25.74
CA ALA A 74 -0.60 2.51 24.54
C ALA A 74 -0.40 3.90 23.92
N LEU A 75 -1.44 4.74 23.84
CA LEU A 75 -1.36 6.10 23.31
C LEU A 75 -0.46 7.01 24.16
N GLU A 76 -0.58 6.95 25.49
CA GLU A 76 0.30 7.70 26.40
C GLU A 76 1.77 7.31 26.24
N ARG A 77 2.05 6.00 26.19
CA ARG A 77 3.43 5.50 25.98
C ARG A 77 3.99 5.91 24.62
N LEU A 78 3.17 5.88 23.57
CA LEU A 78 3.57 6.38 22.26
C LEU A 78 3.91 7.87 22.30
N GLY A 79 3.12 8.67 23.03
CA GLY A 79 3.35 10.11 23.20
C GLY A 79 4.73 10.41 23.78
N GLY A 80 5.12 9.70 24.85
CA GLY A 80 6.45 9.87 25.44
C GLY A 80 7.59 9.32 24.58
N LEU A 81 7.38 8.18 23.90
CA LEU A 81 8.43 7.55 23.07
C LEU A 81 8.70 8.30 21.76
N LEU A 82 7.68 8.96 21.22
CA LEU A 82 7.75 9.69 19.95
C LEU A 82 7.68 11.20 20.15
N GLU A 83 8.03 11.68 21.36
CA GLU A 83 8.19 13.10 21.64
C GLU A 83 9.20 13.71 20.66
N GLY A 84 8.80 14.78 19.97
CA GLY A 84 9.60 15.40 18.90
C GLY A 84 9.52 14.71 17.53
N ASN A 85 8.76 13.63 17.39
CA ASN A 85 8.49 12.93 16.12
C ASN A 85 6.98 12.84 15.84
N GLU A 86 6.30 13.99 15.77
CA GLU A 86 4.84 14.11 15.69
C GLU A 86 4.23 13.33 14.50
N GLU A 87 4.89 13.33 13.34
CA GLU A 87 4.43 12.56 12.17
C GLU A 87 4.35 11.05 12.45
N LEU A 88 5.36 10.51 13.14
CA LEU A 88 5.37 9.11 13.55
C LEU A 88 4.32 8.87 14.63
N LEU A 89 4.20 9.77 15.61
CA LEU A 89 3.23 9.68 16.69
C LEU A 89 1.80 9.58 16.14
N VAL A 90 1.38 10.51 15.29
CA VAL A 90 0.05 10.51 14.68
C VAL A 90 -0.20 9.22 13.90
N SER A 91 0.80 8.74 13.15
CA SER A 91 0.70 7.52 12.36
C SER A 91 0.52 6.26 13.24
N PHE A 92 1.29 6.14 14.33
CA PHE A 92 1.17 5.00 15.24
C PHE A 92 -0.10 5.06 16.10
N GLN A 93 -0.52 6.25 16.53
CA GLN A 93 -1.79 6.42 17.23
C GLN A 93 -2.98 6.03 16.35
N ALA A 94 -2.94 6.38 15.06
CA ALA A 94 -3.96 5.95 14.10
C ALA A 94 -4.05 4.42 13.99
N ILE A 95 -2.92 3.70 14.05
CA ILE A 95 -2.90 2.23 14.05
C ILE A 95 -3.57 1.67 15.31
N VAL A 96 -3.23 2.22 16.49
CA VAL A 96 -3.83 1.79 17.77
C VAL A 96 -5.35 2.00 17.74
N LEU A 97 -5.79 3.20 17.35
CA LEU A 97 -7.22 3.56 17.30
C LEU A 97 -7.99 2.74 16.24
N ALA A 98 -7.38 2.46 15.08
CA ALA A 98 -8.00 1.61 14.05
C ALA A 98 -8.25 0.17 14.53
N ASN A 99 -7.41 -0.35 15.44
CA ASN A 99 -7.60 -1.69 16.02
C ASN A 99 -8.69 -1.72 17.11
N VAL A 100 -8.88 -0.62 17.85
CA VAL A 100 -9.97 -0.50 18.85
C VAL A 100 -11.33 -0.41 18.15
N GLY A 101 -11.41 0.28 17.01
CA GLY A 101 -12.65 0.47 16.26
C GLY A 101 -13.23 -0.79 15.61
N SER A 102 -12.49 -1.91 15.54
CA SER A 102 -12.97 -3.17 14.94
C SER A 102 -13.80 -4.05 15.89
N PHE A 103 -13.97 -3.68 17.16
CA PHE A 103 -14.69 -4.47 18.17
C PHE A 103 -16.13 -4.01 18.45
N SER A 104 -16.74 -3.26 17.54
CA SER A 104 -18.18 -2.93 17.56
C SER A 104 -18.89 -3.63 16.40
N GLY A 105 -19.20 -4.92 16.57
CA GLY A 105 -19.97 -5.73 15.63
C GLY A 105 -20.60 -6.93 16.32
#